data_AF-A0AAJ0Q2B8-F1
#
_entry.id   AF-A0AAJ0Q2B8-F1
#
_cell.length_a   1.000
_cell.length_b   1.000
_cell.length_c   1.000
_cell.angle_alpha   90.00
_cell.angle_beta   90.00
_cell.angle_gamma   90.00
#
_symmetry.space_group_name_H-M   'P 1'
#
loop_
_entity.id
_entity.type
_entity.pdbx_description
1 polymer ?
#
loop_
_entity_poly.entity_id
_entity_poly.type
_entity_poly.pdbx_seq_one_letter_code
_entity_poly.pdbx_strand_id
1 'polypeptide(L)'
;MTTALLTLAPLAAHAAPPPSNLIPQDAAQAQTTTAAGVQIYACEYDANHRLAWTFQHPEATLYDPSGTAAIRHGAGPSWEARDGSRIVGEKIADAPSPNADSIPQLLLSTHATASGSLASVRYVQRLDTKGGAAPATPCTAEHQLGSSPYYARYVFWK
;
A
#
# COMPACT_ATOMS: atom_id res chain seq x y z
N MET A 1 -48.89 -19.69 -14.42
CA MET A 1 -47.82 -18.69 -14.68
C MET A 1 -46.58 -19.18 -13.96
N THR A 2 -45.62 -19.71 -14.70
CA THR A 2 -44.40 -20.33 -14.17
C THR A 2 -43.32 -19.26 -14.05
N THR A 3 -42.94 -18.91 -12.82
CA THR A 3 -41.90 -17.91 -12.57
C THR A 3 -40.53 -18.56 -12.80
N ALA A 4 -39.82 -18.13 -13.83
CA ALA A 4 -38.43 -18.53 -14.05
C ALA A 4 -37.52 -17.72 -13.11
N LEU A 5 -36.79 -18.40 -12.22
CA LEU A 5 -35.72 -17.76 -11.44
C LEU A 5 -34.51 -17.54 -12.35
N LEU A 6 -34.18 -16.28 -12.63
CA LEU A 6 -32.86 -15.93 -13.16
C LEU A 6 -31.82 -16.02 -12.04
N THR A 7 -30.88 -16.94 -12.19
CA THR A 7 -29.66 -16.98 -11.38
C THR A 7 -28.69 -15.93 -11.89
N LEU A 8 -28.53 -14.83 -11.14
CA LEU A 8 -27.45 -13.87 -11.36
C LEU A 8 -26.14 -14.53 -10.91
N ALA A 9 -25.26 -14.87 -11.85
CA ALA A 9 -23.89 -15.24 -11.52
C ALA A 9 -23.13 -13.98 -11.05
N PRO A 10 -22.41 -14.02 -9.92
CA PRO A 10 -21.63 -12.88 -9.47
C PRO A 10 -20.48 -12.65 -10.46
N LEU A 11 -20.38 -11.45 -11.04
CA LEU A 11 -19.13 -11.02 -11.67
C LEU A 11 -18.08 -10.93 -10.57
N ALA A 12 -17.14 -11.88 -10.54
CA ALA A 12 -15.91 -11.69 -9.82
C ALA A 12 -15.22 -10.46 -10.43
N ALA A 13 -15.16 -9.35 -9.69
CA ALA A 13 -14.38 -8.19 -10.08
C ALA A 13 -12.92 -8.62 -10.20
N HIS A 14 -12.46 -8.86 -11.43
CA HIS A 14 -11.05 -9.09 -11.70
C HIS A 14 -10.31 -7.79 -11.37
N ALA A 15 -9.41 -7.85 -10.39
CA ALA A 15 -8.49 -6.74 -10.15
C ALA A 15 -7.72 -6.46 -11.45
N ALA A 16 -7.54 -5.19 -11.78
CA ALA A 16 -6.81 -4.80 -12.98
C ALA A 16 -5.39 -5.38 -12.92
N PRO A 17 -4.81 -5.78 -14.07
CA PRO A 17 -3.43 -6.24 -14.09
C PRO A 17 -2.49 -5.12 -13.62
N PRO A 18 -1.41 -5.45 -12.90
CA PRO A 18 -0.41 -4.46 -12.51
C PRO A 18 0.20 -3.76 -13.73
N PRO A 19 0.61 -2.49 -13.61
CA PRO A 19 1.45 -1.85 -14.62
C PRO A 19 2.69 -2.69 -14.93
N SER A 20 3.12 -2.72 -16.18
CA SER A 20 4.20 -3.61 -16.64
C SER A 20 5.53 -3.40 -15.91
N ASN A 21 5.85 -2.15 -15.54
CA ASN A 21 7.05 -1.81 -14.76
C ASN A 21 6.97 -2.19 -13.28
N LEU A 22 5.80 -2.61 -12.79
CA LEU A 22 5.62 -3.06 -11.42
C LEU A 22 5.63 -4.59 -11.31
N ILE A 23 5.87 -5.33 -12.39
CA ILE A 23 5.92 -6.79 -12.38
C ILE A 23 7.30 -7.26 -11.88
N PRO A 24 7.38 -7.95 -10.73
CA PRO A 24 8.64 -8.51 -10.26
C PRO A 24 9.14 -9.60 -11.21
N GLN A 25 10.45 -9.60 -11.46
CA GLN A 25 11.10 -10.61 -12.30
C GLN A 25 11.57 -11.78 -11.44
N ASP A 26 11.50 -13.00 -12.00
CA ASP A 26 12.02 -14.23 -11.38
C ASP A 26 11.58 -14.44 -9.92
N ALA A 27 10.29 -14.28 -9.66
CA ALA A 27 9.69 -14.44 -8.34
C ALA A 27 8.32 -15.11 -8.40
N ALA A 28 8.01 -15.92 -7.38
CA ALA A 28 6.73 -16.54 -7.18
C ALA A 28 5.92 -15.79 -6.12
N GLN A 29 4.60 -15.67 -6.34
CA GLN A 29 3.71 -15.04 -5.38
C GLN A 29 3.67 -15.86 -4.08
N ALA A 30 3.96 -15.21 -2.95
CA ALA A 30 3.93 -15.82 -1.63
C ALA A 30 2.57 -15.60 -0.94
N GLN A 31 2.05 -14.37 -0.97
CA GLN A 31 0.76 -14.02 -0.37
C GLN A 31 0.23 -12.69 -0.92
N THR A 32 -1.08 -12.49 -0.76
CA THR A 32 -1.78 -11.22 -1.06
C THR A 32 -2.58 -10.79 0.16
N THR A 33 -2.52 -9.49 0.45
CA THR A 33 -3.27 -8.86 1.55
C THR A 33 -3.96 -7.60 1.06
N THR A 34 -5.05 -7.19 1.71
CA THR A 34 -5.58 -5.83 1.59
C THR A 34 -5.01 -4.97 2.71
N ALA A 35 -4.98 -3.66 2.55
CA ALA A 35 -4.50 -2.73 3.56
C ALA A 35 -5.48 -1.59 3.77
N ALA A 36 -5.58 -1.15 5.02
CA ALA A 36 -6.21 0.10 5.41
C ALA A 36 -5.29 0.84 6.39
N GLY A 37 -5.17 2.15 6.22
CA GLY A 37 -4.28 2.96 7.03
C GLY A 37 -4.32 4.43 6.65
N VAL A 38 -3.26 5.14 7.02
CA VAL A 38 -3.06 6.56 6.74
C VAL A 38 -1.67 6.81 6.15
N GLN A 39 -1.56 7.85 5.34
CA GLN A 39 -0.29 8.48 5.01
C GLN A 39 -0.16 9.73 5.90
N ILE A 40 0.94 9.83 6.62
CA ILE A 40 1.21 10.95 7.53
C ILE A 40 2.04 12.01 6.79
N TYR A 41 1.67 13.26 7.01
CA TYR A 41 2.30 14.45 6.44
C TYR A 41 2.65 15.44 7.55
N ALA A 42 3.74 16.17 7.36
CA ALA A 42 4.08 17.35 8.14
C ALA A 42 4.12 18.56 7.22
N CYS A 43 3.71 19.72 7.74
CA CYS A 43 3.79 20.97 7.02
C CYS A 43 5.20 21.54 7.10
N GLU A 44 5.87 21.67 5.97
CA GLU A 44 7.25 22.13 5.88
C GLU A 44 7.36 23.26 4.87
N TYR A 45 8.43 24.05 4.95
CA TYR A 45 8.75 25.01 3.90
C TYR A 45 9.25 24.29 2.64
N ASP A 46 8.64 24.57 1.50
CA ASP A 46 9.13 24.16 0.19
C ASP A 46 10.35 25.01 -0.25
N ALA A 47 10.91 24.70 -1.42
CA ALA A 47 12.05 25.42 -2.00
C ALA A 47 11.77 26.92 -2.27
N ASN A 48 10.51 27.34 -2.27
CA ASN A 48 10.07 28.73 -2.45
C ASN A 48 9.66 29.40 -1.13
N HIS A 49 10.01 28.81 0.02
CA HIS A 49 9.61 29.26 1.36
C HIS A 49 8.09 29.36 1.55
N ARG A 50 7.33 28.46 0.93
CA ARG A 50 5.87 28.32 1.13
C ARG A 50 5.60 27.09 1.97
N LEU A 51 4.63 27.20 2.88
CA LEU A 51 4.16 26.06 3.66
C LEU A 51 3.47 25.05 2.74
N ALA A 52 3.92 23.79 2.78
CA ALA A 52 3.39 22.70 1.99
C ALA A 52 3.43 21.37 2.77
N TRP A 53 2.49 20.48 2.47
CA TRP A 53 2.49 19.13 3.02
C TRP A 53 3.65 18.30 2.46
N THR A 54 4.51 17.80 3.34
CA THR A 54 5.60 16.89 3.04
C THR A 54 5.31 15.52 3.66
N PHE A 55 5.42 14.47 2.85
CA PHE A 55 5.19 13.09 3.28
C PHE A 55 6.22 12.65 4.33
N GLN A 56 5.74 11.99 5.38
CA GLN A 56 6.58 11.48 6.48
C GLN A 56 6.69 9.96 6.42
N HIS A 57 5.58 9.26 6.63
CA HIS A 57 5.55 7.79 6.61
C HIS A 57 4.11 7.27 6.46
N PRO A 58 3.94 5.99 6.07
CA PRO A 58 2.65 5.33 6.18
C PRO A 58 2.45 4.78 7.59
N GLU A 59 1.20 4.52 7.95
CA GLU A 59 0.82 3.60 9.02
C GLU A 59 -0.37 2.79 8.53
N ALA A 60 -0.24 1.46 8.49
CA ALA A 60 -1.32 0.61 8.02
C ALA A 60 -1.34 -0.78 8.64
N THR A 61 -2.54 -1.35 8.67
CA THR A 61 -2.75 -2.77 8.93
C THR A 61 -3.07 -3.46 7.61
N LEU A 62 -2.36 -4.57 7.36
CA LEU A 62 -2.61 -5.46 6.24
C LEU A 62 -3.41 -6.67 6.74
N TYR A 63 -4.43 -7.04 5.99
CA TYR A 63 -5.38 -8.10 6.30
C TYR A 63 -5.22 -9.24 5.29
N ASP A 64 -5.23 -10.47 5.81
CA ASP A 64 -5.23 -11.67 4.98
C ASP A 64 -6.58 -11.85 4.23
N PRO A 65 -6.71 -12.85 3.34
CA PRO A 65 -7.95 -13.07 2.59
C PRO A 65 -9.19 -13.38 3.46
N SER A 66 -9.00 -13.76 4.73
CA SER A 66 -10.11 -13.96 5.69
C SER A 66 -10.56 -12.66 6.36
N GLY A 67 -9.86 -11.54 6.11
CA GLY A 67 -10.08 -10.26 6.77
C GLY A 67 -9.36 -10.13 8.11
N THR A 68 -8.43 -11.06 8.43
CA THR A 68 -7.72 -11.07 9.70
C THR A 68 -6.44 -10.23 9.60
N ALA A 69 -6.22 -9.32 10.56
CA ALA A 69 -5.08 -8.41 10.57
C ALA A 69 -3.73 -9.16 10.68
N ALA A 70 -2.97 -9.30 9.60
CA ALA A 70 -1.82 -10.18 9.51
C ALA A 70 -0.46 -9.47 9.67
N ILE A 71 -0.32 -8.26 9.11
CA ILE A 71 0.95 -7.56 9.00
C ILE A 71 0.76 -6.08 9.37
N ARG A 72 1.68 -5.52 10.16
CA ARG A 72 1.78 -4.07 10.37
C ARG A 72 2.74 -3.47 9.34
N HIS A 73 2.37 -2.34 8.74
CA HIS A 73 3.18 -1.61 7.78
C HIS A 73 3.45 -0.18 8.29
N GLY A 74 4.70 0.28 8.16
CA GLY A 74 5.13 1.57 8.69
C GLY A 74 6.32 2.18 7.97
N ALA A 75 6.98 3.12 8.64
CA ALA A 75 8.16 3.84 8.14
C ALA A 75 9.30 2.92 7.66
N GLY A 76 10.11 3.43 6.74
CA GLY A 76 11.31 2.74 6.24
C GLY A 76 11.13 1.95 4.94
N PRO A 77 10.02 2.10 4.21
CA PRO A 77 8.82 1.26 4.42
C PRO A 77 9.13 -0.11 5.03
N SER A 78 8.40 -0.52 6.07
CA SER A 78 8.63 -1.81 6.75
C SER A 78 7.37 -2.65 6.89
N TRP A 79 7.53 -3.96 7.03
CA TRP A 79 6.45 -4.90 7.28
C TRP A 79 6.83 -5.86 8.41
N GLU A 80 5.93 -6.02 9.37
CA GLU A 80 6.07 -6.92 10.51
C GLU A 80 4.87 -7.85 10.60
N ALA A 81 5.11 -9.16 10.53
CA ALA A 81 4.07 -10.18 10.68
C ALA A 81 3.88 -10.58 12.16
N ARG A 82 2.78 -11.29 12.44
CA ARG A 82 2.43 -11.78 13.80
C ARG A 82 3.47 -12.69 14.44
N ASP A 83 4.25 -13.41 13.63
CA ASP A 83 5.34 -14.28 14.10
C ASP A 83 6.62 -13.50 14.47
N GLY A 84 6.59 -12.17 14.36
CA GLY A 84 7.73 -11.29 14.65
C GLY A 84 8.71 -11.14 13.48
N SER A 85 8.48 -11.81 12.35
CA SER A 85 9.30 -11.61 11.15
C SER A 85 9.15 -10.21 10.60
N ARG A 86 10.26 -9.66 10.10
CA ARG A 86 10.34 -8.26 9.66
C ARG A 86 11.14 -8.14 8.38
N ILE A 87 10.63 -7.31 7.46
CA ILE A 87 11.33 -6.89 6.24
C ILE A 87 11.25 -5.37 6.11
N VAL A 88 12.28 -4.78 5.53
CA VAL A 88 12.31 -3.37 5.10
C VAL A 88 12.38 -3.31 3.58
N GLY A 89 11.89 -2.22 2.99
CA GLY A 89 11.75 -2.08 1.55
C GLY A 89 12.45 -0.88 0.95
N GLU A 90 12.89 -1.04 -0.30
CA GLU A 90 13.43 0.04 -1.13
C GLU A 90 12.62 0.13 -2.42
N LYS A 91 12.23 1.34 -2.82
CA LYS A 91 11.43 1.55 -4.04
C LYS A 91 12.30 1.27 -5.28
N ILE A 92 11.87 0.31 -6.10
CA ILE A 92 12.49 0.05 -7.41
C ILE A 92 11.74 0.79 -8.52
N ALA A 93 10.41 0.76 -8.48
CA ALA A 93 9.57 1.36 -9.51
C ALA A 93 8.26 1.89 -8.90
N ASP A 94 7.68 2.86 -9.60
CA ASP A 94 6.35 3.36 -9.30
C ASP A 94 5.53 3.60 -10.58
N ALA A 95 4.22 3.68 -10.39
CA ALA A 95 3.29 4.09 -11.40
C ALA A 95 2.17 4.92 -10.75
N PRO A 96 1.56 5.87 -11.49
CA PRO A 96 0.37 6.57 -11.02
C PRO A 96 -0.73 5.60 -10.58
N SER A 97 -1.53 6.01 -9.60
CA SER A 97 -2.79 5.34 -9.32
C SER A 97 -3.80 5.66 -10.41
N PRO A 98 -4.66 4.70 -10.83
CA PRO A 98 -5.81 5.01 -11.68
C PRO A 98 -6.89 5.81 -10.93
N ASN A 99 -6.83 5.86 -9.59
CA ASN A 99 -7.76 6.63 -8.77
C ASN A 99 -7.20 8.04 -8.53
N ALA A 100 -8.07 9.06 -8.64
CA ALA A 100 -7.72 10.42 -8.25
C ALA A 100 -7.32 10.48 -6.76
N ASP A 101 -6.53 11.51 -6.40
CA ASP A 101 -6.12 11.82 -5.03
C ASP A 101 -5.51 10.62 -4.27
N SER A 102 -4.83 9.75 -5.01
CA SER A 102 -4.31 8.49 -4.49
C SER A 102 -2.79 8.40 -4.61
N ILE A 103 -2.15 7.83 -3.60
CA ILE A 103 -0.70 7.60 -3.63
C ILE A 103 -0.29 6.67 -4.79
N PRO A 104 0.95 6.77 -5.29
CA PRO A 104 1.43 5.89 -6.35
C PRO A 104 1.38 4.41 -5.97
N GLN A 105 1.19 3.59 -6.99
CA GLN A 105 1.45 2.15 -6.94
C GLN A 105 2.96 1.94 -6.97
N LEU A 106 3.46 0.93 -6.25
CA LEU A 106 4.88 0.70 -6.07
C LEU A 106 5.27 -0.76 -6.33
N LEU A 107 6.51 -0.96 -6.76
CA LEU A 107 7.27 -2.18 -6.60
C LEU A 107 8.49 -1.88 -5.74
N LEU A 108 8.67 -2.65 -4.67
CA LEU A 108 9.78 -2.52 -3.74
C LEU A 108 10.59 -3.81 -3.67
N SER A 109 11.92 -3.72 -3.64
CA SER A 109 12.79 -4.80 -3.16
C SER A 109 12.76 -4.83 -1.65
N THR A 110 13.02 -6.00 -1.07
CA THR A 110 13.02 -6.16 0.39
C THR A 110 14.26 -6.87 0.92
N HIS A 111 14.59 -6.55 2.17
CA HIS A 111 15.61 -7.23 2.96
C HIS A 111 15.02 -7.61 4.33
N ALA A 112 15.30 -8.83 4.78
CA ALA A 112 14.82 -9.32 6.07
C ALA A 112 15.66 -8.78 7.23
N THR A 113 14.99 -8.19 8.22
CA THR A 113 15.61 -7.70 9.46
C THR A 113 15.26 -8.57 10.66
N ALA A 114 14.31 -9.49 10.52
CA ALA A 114 14.03 -10.56 11.48
C ALA A 114 13.48 -11.80 10.75
N SER A 115 13.88 -12.99 11.22
CA SER A 115 13.51 -14.27 10.63
C SER A 115 12.03 -14.62 10.81
N GLY A 116 11.53 -15.55 9.99
CA GLY A 116 10.17 -16.09 10.03
C GLY A 116 9.49 -16.02 8.66
N SER A 117 8.16 -15.94 8.63
CA SER A 117 7.36 -16.06 7.42
C SER A 117 7.70 -15.04 6.33
N LEU A 118 8.09 -13.81 6.69
CA LEU A 118 8.47 -12.78 5.73
C LEU A 118 9.91 -12.89 5.23
N ALA A 119 10.77 -13.72 5.83
CA ALA A 119 12.21 -13.68 5.59
C ALA A 119 12.63 -14.06 4.15
N SER A 120 11.79 -14.81 3.44
CA SER A 120 12.03 -15.19 2.04
C SER A 120 11.47 -14.19 1.02
N VAL A 121 10.74 -13.16 1.47
CA VAL A 121 10.16 -12.17 0.56
C VAL A 121 11.29 -11.30 -0.01
N ARG A 122 11.34 -11.24 -1.35
CA ARG A 122 12.29 -10.43 -2.13
C ARG A 122 11.67 -9.17 -2.68
N TYR A 123 10.36 -9.19 -2.96
CA TYR A 123 9.64 -8.03 -3.46
C TYR A 123 8.27 -7.86 -2.82
N VAL A 124 7.85 -6.61 -2.71
CA VAL A 124 6.49 -6.23 -2.33
C VAL A 124 5.93 -5.28 -3.37
N GLN A 125 4.76 -5.61 -3.91
CA GLN A 125 3.96 -4.70 -4.72
C GLN A 125 2.93 -4.00 -3.85
N ARG A 126 2.70 -2.71 -4.10
CA ARG A 126 1.55 -1.94 -3.61
C ARG A 126 0.71 -1.52 -4.81
N LEU A 127 -0.49 -2.07 -4.92
CA LEU A 127 -1.38 -1.93 -6.08
C LEU A 127 -2.74 -1.41 -5.66
N ASP A 128 -3.56 -1.04 -6.64
CA ASP A 128 -4.96 -0.60 -6.45
C ASP A 128 -5.11 0.48 -5.37
N THR A 129 -4.14 1.39 -5.29
CA THR A 129 -4.10 2.42 -4.24
C THR A 129 -5.30 3.35 -4.36
N LYS A 130 -5.92 3.67 -3.23
CA LYS A 130 -7.05 4.58 -3.15
C LYS A 130 -6.87 5.51 -1.96
N GLY A 131 -6.81 6.82 -2.20
CA GLY A 131 -6.53 7.84 -1.19
C GLY A 131 -5.06 7.92 -0.80
N GLY A 132 -4.81 8.64 0.29
CA GLY A 132 -3.48 8.83 0.87
C GLY A 132 -2.68 9.97 0.29
N ALA A 133 -3.13 10.67 -0.77
CA ALA A 133 -2.47 11.90 -1.20
C ALA A 133 -2.50 12.97 -0.09
N ALA A 134 -1.62 13.98 -0.16
CA ALA A 134 -1.58 15.06 0.83
C ALA A 134 -2.97 15.69 1.04
N PRO A 135 -3.32 16.09 2.28
CA PRO A 135 -4.61 16.71 2.55
C PRO A 135 -4.90 17.89 1.62
N ALA A 136 -6.12 17.94 1.08
CA ALA A 136 -6.53 18.99 0.14
C ALA A 136 -6.57 20.38 0.79
N THR A 137 -6.89 20.46 2.08
CA THR A 137 -6.78 21.70 2.86
C THR A 137 -5.30 22.02 3.06
N PRO A 138 -4.82 23.20 2.63
CA PRO A 138 -3.44 23.62 2.87
C PRO A 138 -3.12 23.67 4.37
N CYS A 139 -1.89 23.33 4.72
CA CYS A 139 -1.39 23.57 6.06
C CYS A 139 -1.07 25.05 6.29
N THR A 140 -1.09 25.49 7.54
CA THR A 140 -0.95 26.91 7.90
C THR A 140 0.15 27.19 8.92
N ALA A 141 0.74 26.16 9.51
CA ALA A 141 1.86 26.29 10.44
C ALA A 141 2.92 25.23 10.16
N GLU A 142 4.20 25.61 10.21
CA GLU A 142 5.33 24.68 10.14
C GLU A 142 5.20 23.61 11.23
N HIS A 143 5.55 22.37 10.90
CA HIS A 143 5.41 21.16 11.71
C HIS A 143 3.96 20.77 12.06
N GLN A 144 2.94 21.44 11.52
CA GLN A 144 1.56 20.96 11.61
C GLN A 144 1.48 19.54 11.04
N LEU A 145 0.84 18.63 11.76
CA LEU A 145 0.60 17.27 11.29
C LEU A 145 -0.72 17.17 10.53
N GLY A 146 -0.71 16.36 9.48
CA GLY A 146 -1.87 15.99 8.69
C GLY A 146 -1.83 14.51 8.32
N SER A 147 -2.98 13.94 8.00
CA SER A 147 -3.06 12.55 7.58
C SER A 147 -4.15 12.36 6.53
N SER A 148 -3.91 11.47 5.58
CA SER A 148 -4.91 11.07 4.60
C SER A 148 -5.13 9.57 4.63
N PRO A 149 -6.39 9.09 4.74
CA PRO A 149 -6.68 7.67 4.75
C PRO A 149 -6.33 7.05 3.39
N TYR A 150 -5.84 5.82 3.40
CA TYR A 150 -5.57 5.07 2.19
C TYR A 150 -5.94 3.59 2.30
N TYR A 151 -6.25 3.01 1.14
CA TYR A 151 -6.42 1.59 0.93
C TYR A 151 -5.48 1.11 -0.17
N ALA A 152 -5.05 -0.13 -0.11
CA ALA A 152 -4.25 -0.75 -1.17
C ALA A 152 -4.35 -2.28 -1.12
N ARG A 153 -3.95 -2.92 -2.21
CA ARG A 153 -3.61 -4.35 -2.23
C ARG A 153 -2.09 -4.49 -2.17
N TYR A 154 -1.62 -5.38 -1.31
CA TYR A 154 -0.20 -5.73 -1.24
C TYR A 154 0.00 -7.17 -1.71
N VAL A 155 1.03 -7.38 -2.51
CA VAL A 155 1.42 -8.72 -2.99
C VAL A 155 2.89 -8.93 -2.67
N PHE A 156 3.18 -10.03 -1.97
CA PHE A 156 4.51 -10.39 -1.52
C PHE A 156 5.06 -11.51 -2.41
N TRP A 157 6.32 -11.39 -2.82
CA TRP A 157 6.96 -12.27 -3.80
C TRP A 157 8.30 -12.80 -3.28
N LYS A 158 8.62 -14.06 -3.58
CA LYS A 158 9.85 -14.76 -3.16
C LYS A 158 10.54 -15.44 -4.35
#